data_AF-A0A4Q2RXK0-F1
#
_entry.id   AF-A0A4Q2RXK0-F1
#
_cell.length_a   1.000
_cell.length_b   1.000
_cell.length_c   1.000
_cell.angle_alpha   90.00
_cell.angle_beta   90.00
_cell.angle_gamma   90.00
#
_symmetry.space_group_name_H-M   'P 1'
#
loop_
_entity.id
_entity.type
_entity.pdbx_description
1 polymer ?
#
loop_
_entity_poly.entity_id
_entity_poly.type
_entity_poly.pdbx_seq_one_letter_code
_entity_poly.pdbx_strand_id
1 'polypeptide(L)'
;MPSSSESSERPKARGPKRRLLRPGTVIGLFFLLLIGLALLAVPFLKAPGNAQAAKADLESARVSLGNGDMEAAETAIESARKHADELQGAMQGIGGDIWSLVPVVGEPVSDVRHLGNALDHLTSAAEIAVDTWPAVNGDDATLFADQAVDVPTLRALVDAIDEASLHLDTAQLELREVNDSALGVGTMLADARDEASAVVSPLAGDARRAKPLAGVLPTLFGADGDRTYLLALLNPSEQRFSGGAALTIVPMEVSGGKLTIGDARDTTDPDLFRVGRWDKVEGNPFHDGKLRISTATFAPDWSVSGEEVLRGWERRTGQQTDGLVAVDVVALADMLRITGPVETELYGTLDSSNFTQKLVGDYDTYPDSEARKGLNRSIVPVFADRLFEPGQGLEKIESIRNSARGRHFALWMRDADVQAAVADIGLAGDLSDTDNDYLAVFNQNTNASKADYWQRRTVTSNVQLRADGSAEVEMTISVYNDSPPYGANQEFGDNRGGSTRTRWNGMTLGVFLPRDVKISSAAASGRSVGTDTFDYYGRPYKLLRLILPPQTTKEATLTYVVPDAGRAADGDLTYQLDLTPQGMVVPQAVSVSVQWPKGYRVGDLPEGWARDGRSRATYDNPGLITQPSFSITGSAS
;
A
#
# COMPACT_ATOMS: atom_id res chain seq x y z
N MET A 1 -51.88 -47.35 -11.87
CA MET A 1 -52.88 -47.03 -12.92
C MET A 1 -54.20 -46.69 -12.23
N PRO A 2 -54.94 -45.67 -12.69
CA PRO A 2 -54.92 -44.31 -12.09
C PRO A 2 -56.33 -43.70 -11.83
N SER A 3 -56.39 -42.53 -11.18
CA SER A 3 -57.31 -41.38 -11.40
C SER A 3 -57.47 -40.60 -10.09
N SER A 4 -57.70 -39.29 -9.97
CA SER A 4 -57.51 -38.06 -10.74
C SER A 4 -58.11 -36.94 -9.88
N SER A 5 -57.65 -35.68 -10.06
CA SER A 5 -58.29 -34.39 -9.68
C SER A 5 -58.54 -34.12 -8.17
N GLU A 6 -58.38 -32.93 -7.60
CA GLU A 6 -58.46 -31.58 -8.16
C GLU A 6 -57.80 -30.59 -7.16
N SER A 7 -56.93 -29.70 -7.65
CA SER A 7 -56.33 -28.61 -6.88
C SER A 7 -57.03 -27.30 -7.21
N SER A 8 -57.65 -26.64 -6.22
CA SER A 8 -58.23 -25.31 -6.40
C SER A 8 -57.16 -24.22 -6.35
N GLU A 9 -56.89 -23.60 -7.49
CA GLU A 9 -56.08 -22.38 -7.60
C GLU A 9 -56.84 -21.16 -7.05
N ARG A 10 -56.17 -20.39 -6.19
CA ARG A 10 -56.51 -18.97 -5.93
C ARG A 10 -55.65 -18.08 -6.85
N PRO A 11 -56.16 -16.92 -7.30
CA PRO A 11 -55.53 -16.13 -8.34
C PRO A 11 -54.24 -15.47 -7.83
N LYS A 12 -53.12 -15.77 -8.49
CA LYS A 12 -51.86 -15.02 -8.35
C LYS A 12 -52.09 -13.58 -8.82
N ALA A 13 -51.95 -12.62 -7.90
CA ALA A 13 -51.81 -11.22 -8.25
C ALA A 13 -50.63 -11.07 -9.23
N ARG A 14 -50.91 -10.55 -10.43
CA ARG A 14 -49.90 -10.25 -11.44
C ARG A 14 -49.05 -9.07 -10.96
N GLY A 15 -47.91 -9.36 -10.35
CA GLY A 15 -46.83 -8.39 -10.23
C GLY A 15 -46.38 -7.90 -11.62
N PRO A 16 -45.87 -6.67 -11.74
CA PRO A 16 -45.48 -6.12 -13.03
C PRO A 16 -44.40 -7.00 -13.65
N LYS A 17 -44.66 -7.45 -14.89
CA LYS A 17 -43.73 -8.26 -15.67
C LYS A 17 -42.40 -7.51 -15.77
N ARG A 18 -41.31 -8.13 -15.31
CA ARG A 18 -39.94 -7.78 -15.69
C ARG A 18 -39.90 -7.66 -17.22
N ARG A 19 -39.83 -6.44 -17.74
CA ARG A 19 -39.26 -6.19 -19.07
C ARG A 19 -37.75 -6.19 -18.85
N LEU A 20 -37.05 -7.18 -19.39
CA LEU A 20 -35.62 -7.06 -19.64
C LEU A 20 -35.41 -5.78 -20.46
N LEU A 21 -34.81 -4.78 -19.85
CA LEU A 21 -34.30 -3.61 -20.56
C LEU A 21 -33.13 -4.09 -21.41
N ARG A 22 -33.24 -3.88 -22.72
CA ARG A 22 -32.23 -4.28 -23.71
C ARG A 22 -30.92 -3.51 -23.46
N PRO A 23 -29.75 -4.07 -23.84
CA PRO A 23 -28.43 -3.41 -23.72
C PRO A 23 -28.35 -2.02 -24.38
N GLY A 24 -29.27 -1.71 -25.30
CA GLY A 24 -29.35 -0.39 -25.95
C GLY A 24 -29.82 0.77 -25.06
N THR A 25 -30.32 0.53 -23.84
CA THR A 25 -30.82 1.61 -22.97
C THR A 25 -29.72 2.25 -22.10
N VAL A 26 -28.65 1.50 -21.82
CA VAL A 26 -27.41 2.01 -21.19
C VAL A 26 -26.53 2.69 -22.24
N ILE A 27 -26.53 2.18 -23.48
CA ILE A 27 -25.88 2.82 -24.63
C ILE A 27 -26.55 4.16 -24.99
N GLY A 28 -27.89 4.28 -24.82
CA GLY A 28 -28.61 5.53 -25.03
C GLY A 28 -28.34 6.62 -23.97
N LEU A 29 -28.14 6.24 -22.70
CA LEU A 29 -27.73 7.19 -21.65
C LEU A 29 -26.24 7.59 -21.78
N PHE A 30 -25.39 6.66 -22.22
CA PHE A 30 -23.98 6.94 -22.55
C PHE A 30 -23.85 7.83 -23.80
N PHE A 31 -24.71 7.65 -24.80
CA PHE A 31 -24.79 8.55 -25.97
C PHE A 31 -25.31 9.94 -25.61
N LEU A 32 -26.21 10.07 -24.62
CA LEU A 32 -26.69 11.38 -24.14
C LEU A 32 -25.67 12.11 -23.27
N LEU A 33 -24.84 11.37 -22.50
CA LEU A 33 -23.65 11.88 -21.79
C LEU A 33 -22.58 12.38 -22.79
N LEU A 34 -22.37 11.64 -23.89
CA LEU A 34 -21.46 11.99 -24.99
C LEU A 34 -21.97 13.17 -25.84
N ILE A 35 -23.28 13.38 -25.92
CA ILE A 35 -23.90 14.55 -26.57
C ILE A 35 -23.78 15.80 -25.67
N GLY A 36 -23.74 15.65 -24.34
CA GLY A 36 -23.49 16.74 -23.39
C GLY A 36 -22.07 17.34 -23.50
N LEU A 37 -21.06 16.47 -23.58
CA LEU A 37 -19.67 16.86 -23.90
C LEU A 37 -19.50 17.49 -25.29
N ALA A 38 -20.35 17.11 -26.25
CA ALA A 38 -20.33 17.59 -27.63
C ALA A 38 -21.21 18.84 -27.89
N LEU A 39 -21.90 19.39 -26.89
CA LEU A 39 -22.84 20.52 -27.06
C LEU A 39 -22.34 21.85 -26.47
N LEU A 40 -21.06 21.96 -26.13
CA LEU A 40 -20.54 23.15 -25.43
C LEU A 40 -19.49 23.98 -26.15
N ALA A 41 -18.94 23.51 -27.26
CA ALA A 41 -18.07 24.34 -28.10
C ALA A 41 -18.89 25.18 -29.10
N VAL A 42 -19.94 25.86 -28.60
CA VAL A 42 -21.09 26.34 -29.39
C VAL A 42 -20.86 27.58 -30.27
N PRO A 43 -19.77 28.38 -30.19
CA PRO A 43 -19.59 29.43 -31.20
C PRO A 43 -18.78 29.03 -32.44
N PHE A 44 -18.12 27.87 -32.51
CA PHE A 44 -17.33 27.51 -33.70
C PHE A 44 -17.65 26.08 -34.16
N LEU A 45 -18.32 26.01 -35.31
CA LEU A 45 -18.96 24.85 -35.96
C LEU A 45 -18.06 23.63 -36.31
N LYS A 46 -16.95 23.40 -35.58
CA LYS A 46 -16.08 22.21 -35.68
C LYS A 46 -15.51 21.73 -34.32
N ALA A 47 -15.54 22.54 -33.27
CA ALA A 47 -14.84 22.29 -32.01
C ALA A 47 -15.38 21.15 -31.09
N PRO A 48 -16.67 20.75 -31.10
CA PRO A 48 -17.13 19.70 -30.19
C PRO A 48 -16.68 18.29 -30.57
N GLY A 49 -16.36 18.05 -31.84
CA GLY A 49 -15.79 16.78 -32.30
C GLY A 49 -14.35 16.59 -31.82
N ASN A 50 -13.56 17.66 -31.83
CA ASN A 50 -12.14 17.60 -31.48
C ASN A 50 -11.91 17.37 -29.98
N ALA A 51 -12.68 18.02 -29.09
CA ALA A 51 -12.57 17.74 -27.66
C ALA A 51 -12.96 16.29 -27.31
N GLN A 52 -14.02 15.77 -27.94
CA GLN A 52 -14.45 14.38 -27.75
C GLN A 52 -13.46 13.38 -28.34
N ALA A 53 -12.88 13.69 -29.51
CA ALA A 53 -11.86 12.88 -30.13
C ALA A 53 -10.56 12.88 -29.32
N ALA A 54 -10.10 14.03 -28.83
CA ALA A 54 -8.94 14.13 -27.93
C ALA A 54 -9.13 13.30 -26.67
N LYS A 55 -10.31 13.34 -26.03
CA LYS A 55 -10.62 12.48 -24.88
C LYS A 55 -10.54 10.99 -25.25
N ALA A 56 -11.17 10.58 -26.35
CA ALA A 56 -11.16 9.19 -26.79
C ALA A 56 -9.74 8.71 -27.13
N ASP A 57 -8.93 9.59 -27.72
CA ASP A 57 -7.53 9.35 -28.05
C ASP A 57 -6.67 9.22 -26.78
N LEU A 58 -6.85 10.08 -25.77
CA LEU A 58 -6.18 9.96 -24.47
C LEU A 58 -6.60 8.67 -23.72
N GLU A 59 -7.88 8.30 -23.77
CA GLU A 59 -8.37 7.02 -23.22
C GLU A 59 -7.75 5.83 -23.96
N SER A 60 -7.65 5.91 -25.29
CA SER A 60 -6.99 4.90 -26.11
C SER A 60 -5.52 4.78 -25.76
N ALA A 61 -4.80 5.91 -25.64
CA ALA A 61 -3.40 5.94 -25.24
C ALA A 61 -3.19 5.29 -23.87
N ARG A 62 -4.05 5.60 -22.88
CA ARG A 62 -4.02 4.96 -21.56
C ARG A 62 -4.18 3.43 -21.66
N VAL A 63 -5.13 2.96 -22.47
CA VAL A 63 -5.36 1.52 -22.65
C VAL A 63 -4.17 0.85 -23.37
N SER A 64 -3.63 1.49 -24.41
CA SER A 64 -2.48 1.01 -25.15
C SER A 64 -1.22 0.92 -24.27
N LEU A 65 -0.93 1.97 -23.48
CA LEU A 65 0.15 1.97 -22.48
C LEU A 65 -0.03 0.82 -21.48
N GLY A 66 -1.25 0.62 -20.95
CA GLY A 66 -1.54 -0.48 -20.02
C GLY A 66 -1.39 -1.88 -20.63
N ASN A 67 -1.45 -2.00 -21.96
CA ASN A 67 -1.22 -3.25 -22.68
C ASN A 67 0.22 -3.39 -23.22
N GLY A 68 1.08 -2.38 -23.03
CA GLY A 68 2.43 -2.33 -23.59
C GLY A 68 2.50 -2.04 -25.10
N ASP A 69 1.42 -1.57 -25.73
CA ASP A 69 1.38 -1.22 -27.15
C ASP A 69 1.81 0.25 -27.34
N MET A 70 3.13 0.45 -27.41
CA MET A 70 3.72 1.80 -27.47
C MET A 70 3.42 2.53 -28.78
N GLU A 71 3.45 1.83 -29.91
CA GLU A 71 3.15 2.42 -31.22
C GLU A 71 1.70 2.92 -31.27
N ALA A 72 0.75 2.13 -30.73
CA ALA A 72 -0.63 2.56 -30.62
C ALA A 72 -0.83 3.68 -29.59
N ALA A 73 -0.06 3.70 -28.50
CA ALA A 73 -0.11 4.78 -27.52
C ALA A 73 0.40 6.10 -28.09
N GLU A 74 1.55 6.10 -28.76
CA GLU A 74 2.14 7.26 -29.43
C GLU A 74 1.19 7.80 -30.51
N THR A 75 0.67 6.93 -31.38
CA THR A 75 -0.32 7.32 -32.40
C THR A 75 -1.56 7.97 -31.79
N ALA A 76 -2.05 7.43 -30.67
CA ALA A 76 -3.21 7.98 -29.98
C ALA A 76 -2.88 9.35 -29.35
N ILE A 77 -1.71 9.53 -28.74
CA ILE A 77 -1.29 10.82 -28.20
C ILE A 77 -1.08 11.87 -29.30
N GLU A 78 -0.45 11.51 -30.43
CA GLU A 78 -0.31 12.42 -31.58
C GLU A 78 -1.68 12.87 -32.10
N SER A 79 -2.65 11.95 -32.17
CA SER A 79 -4.03 12.27 -32.53
C SER A 79 -4.70 13.19 -31.50
N ALA A 80 -4.50 12.93 -30.20
CA ALA A 80 -4.99 13.78 -29.12
C ALA A 80 -4.40 15.19 -29.19
N ARG A 81 -3.09 15.33 -29.41
CA ARG A 81 -2.39 16.61 -29.58
C ARG A 81 -2.95 17.39 -30.76
N LYS A 82 -3.12 16.74 -31.91
CA LYS A 82 -3.74 17.39 -33.08
C LYS A 82 -5.14 17.91 -32.77
N HIS A 83 -5.96 17.12 -32.08
CA HIS A 83 -7.30 17.55 -31.69
C HIS A 83 -7.26 18.68 -30.65
N ALA A 84 -6.31 18.67 -29.71
CA ALA A 84 -6.09 19.74 -28.74
C ALA A 84 -5.62 21.05 -29.42
N ASP A 85 -4.69 20.99 -30.36
CA ASP A 85 -4.20 22.14 -31.13
C ASP A 85 -5.32 22.77 -31.98
N GLU A 86 -6.12 21.95 -32.65
CA GLU A 86 -7.26 22.43 -33.43
C GLU A 86 -8.32 23.10 -32.53
N LEU A 87 -8.51 22.59 -31.31
CA LEU A 87 -9.37 23.20 -30.31
C LEU A 87 -8.78 24.54 -29.83
N GLN A 88 -7.49 24.57 -29.48
CA GLN A 88 -6.78 25.77 -29.04
C GLN A 88 -6.84 26.89 -30.09
N GLY A 89 -6.54 26.57 -31.36
CA GLY A 89 -6.59 27.53 -32.46
C GLY A 89 -7.99 28.11 -32.70
N ALA A 90 -9.05 27.33 -32.46
CA ALA A 90 -10.42 27.81 -32.55
C ALA A 90 -10.80 28.76 -31.39
N MET A 91 -10.26 28.54 -30.19
CA MET A 91 -10.61 29.31 -28.98
C MET A 91 -9.76 30.58 -28.78
N GLN A 92 -8.51 30.57 -29.25
CA GLN A 92 -7.54 31.67 -29.08
C GLN A 92 -7.45 32.60 -30.31
N GLY A 93 -8.28 32.41 -31.33
CA GLY A 93 -8.34 33.30 -32.50
C GLY A 93 -9.03 34.65 -32.23
N ILE A 94 -8.87 35.60 -33.17
CA ILE A 94 -9.44 36.96 -33.14
C ILE A 94 -10.94 36.97 -32.76
N GLY A 95 -11.69 35.97 -33.21
CA GLY A 95 -13.09 35.80 -32.84
C GLY A 95 -13.29 35.62 -31.33
N GLY A 96 -12.55 34.72 -30.69
CA GLY A 96 -12.64 34.47 -29.25
C GLY A 96 -12.25 35.69 -28.41
N ASP A 97 -11.25 36.46 -28.84
CA ASP A 97 -10.79 37.66 -28.12
C ASP A 97 -11.81 38.80 -28.16
N ILE A 98 -12.55 38.92 -29.26
CA ILE A 98 -13.62 39.91 -29.38
C ILE A 98 -14.82 39.50 -28.53
N TRP A 99 -15.16 38.21 -28.49
CA TRP A 99 -16.33 37.70 -27.75
C TRP A 99 -16.10 37.63 -26.24
N SER A 100 -14.86 37.41 -25.77
CA SER A 100 -14.51 37.42 -24.34
C SER A 100 -14.69 38.80 -23.67
N LEU A 101 -14.69 39.88 -24.46
CA LEU A 101 -14.85 41.26 -23.99
C LEU A 101 -16.32 41.73 -23.88
N VAL A 102 -17.29 40.91 -24.31
CA VAL A 102 -18.71 41.27 -24.35
C VAL A 102 -19.39 40.89 -23.03
N PRO A 103 -19.97 41.85 -22.26
CA PRO A 103 -20.71 41.52 -21.05
C PRO A 103 -21.85 40.53 -21.36
N VAL A 104 -22.03 39.49 -20.53
CA VAL A 104 -22.98 38.36 -20.67
C VAL A 104 -22.54 37.23 -21.62
N VAL A 105 -21.69 37.48 -22.61
CA VAL A 105 -21.19 36.44 -23.55
C VAL A 105 -19.71 36.09 -23.31
N GLY A 106 -18.98 36.95 -22.60
CA GLY A 106 -17.55 36.79 -22.36
C GLY A 106 -17.19 35.71 -21.34
N GLU A 107 -17.99 35.54 -20.28
CA GLU A 107 -17.73 34.52 -19.25
C GLU A 107 -17.79 33.10 -19.84
N PRO A 108 -18.83 32.68 -20.60
CA PRO A 108 -18.85 31.34 -21.22
C PRO A 108 -17.71 31.09 -22.22
N VAL A 109 -17.21 32.14 -22.88
CA VAL A 109 -16.05 32.03 -23.78
C VAL A 109 -14.76 31.84 -22.98
N SER A 110 -14.64 32.47 -21.82
CA SER A 110 -13.54 32.24 -20.87
C SER A 110 -13.55 30.82 -20.34
N ASP A 111 -14.73 30.32 -19.93
CA ASP A 111 -14.91 28.97 -19.39
C ASP A 111 -14.51 27.88 -20.39
N VAL A 112 -14.87 28.07 -21.67
CA VAL A 112 -14.46 27.16 -22.75
C VAL A 112 -12.95 27.22 -23.00
N ARG A 113 -12.32 28.40 -22.89
CA ARG A 113 -10.86 28.55 -23.00
C ARG A 113 -10.13 27.79 -21.89
N HIS A 114 -10.62 27.90 -20.66
CA HIS A 114 -10.07 27.18 -19.51
C HIS A 114 -10.15 25.66 -19.67
N LEU A 115 -11.29 25.11 -20.12
CA LEU A 115 -11.40 23.68 -20.45
C LEU A 115 -10.42 23.26 -21.55
N GLY A 116 -10.23 24.11 -22.56
CA GLY A 116 -9.28 23.92 -23.63
C GLY A 116 -7.82 23.87 -23.17
N ASN A 117 -7.42 24.84 -22.35
CA ASN A 117 -6.09 24.89 -21.76
C ASN A 117 -5.85 23.67 -20.85
N ALA A 118 -6.84 23.26 -20.07
CA ALA A 118 -6.74 22.06 -19.24
C ALA A 118 -6.49 20.81 -20.10
N LEU A 119 -7.16 20.66 -21.24
CA LEU A 119 -6.93 19.57 -22.19
C LEU A 119 -5.51 19.62 -22.79
N ASP A 120 -5.03 20.80 -23.18
CA ASP A 120 -3.68 20.98 -23.70
C ASP A 120 -2.60 20.57 -22.69
N HIS A 121 -2.76 20.98 -21.43
CA HIS A 121 -1.86 20.56 -20.35
C HIS A 121 -1.95 19.06 -20.09
N LEU A 122 -3.13 18.45 -20.12
CA LEU A 122 -3.28 17.00 -19.96
C LEU A 122 -2.60 16.22 -21.10
N THR A 123 -2.75 16.68 -22.34
CA THR A 123 -2.09 16.06 -23.49
C THR A 123 -0.57 16.19 -23.38
N SER A 124 -0.06 17.34 -22.95
CA SER A 124 1.39 17.53 -22.72
C SER A 124 1.92 16.59 -21.63
N ALA A 125 1.18 16.39 -20.53
CA ALA A 125 1.57 15.41 -19.52
C ALA A 125 1.56 13.97 -20.06
N ALA A 126 0.63 13.65 -20.96
CA ALA A 126 0.55 12.33 -21.58
C ALA A 126 1.67 12.09 -22.60
N GLU A 127 2.09 13.11 -23.37
CA GLU A 127 3.28 13.06 -24.23
C GLU A 127 4.54 12.73 -23.43
N ILE A 128 4.78 13.47 -22.34
CA ILE A 128 5.93 13.22 -21.45
C ILE A 128 5.93 11.78 -20.94
N ALA A 129 4.75 11.26 -20.56
CA ALA A 129 4.62 9.87 -20.10
C ALA A 129 4.92 8.84 -21.20
N VAL A 130 4.47 9.09 -22.44
CA VAL A 130 4.77 8.21 -23.60
C VAL A 130 6.25 8.27 -23.97
N ASP A 131 6.84 9.46 -24.01
CA ASP A 131 8.25 9.67 -24.39
C ASP A 131 9.22 9.01 -23.40
N THR A 132 8.86 8.96 -22.12
CA THR A 132 9.69 8.38 -21.06
C THR A 132 9.47 6.88 -20.84
N TRP A 133 8.35 6.33 -21.29
CA TRP A 133 8.00 4.94 -21.05
C TRP A 133 9.03 3.93 -21.58
N PRO A 134 9.58 4.07 -22.81
CA PRO A 134 10.56 3.12 -23.34
C PRO A 134 11.81 3.03 -22.48
N ALA A 135 12.15 4.07 -21.71
CA ALA A 135 13.31 4.04 -20.82
C ALA A 135 13.09 3.13 -19.60
N VAL A 136 11.84 2.93 -19.17
CA VAL A 136 11.48 2.17 -17.95
C VAL A 136 10.96 0.77 -18.27
N ASN A 137 10.28 0.61 -19.41
CA ASN A 137 9.56 -0.61 -19.73
C ASN A 137 9.63 -1.00 -21.22
N GLY A 138 9.39 -2.28 -21.50
CA GLY A 138 9.51 -2.86 -22.85
C GLY A 138 10.93 -3.32 -23.18
N ASP A 139 11.12 -3.76 -24.44
CA ASP A 139 12.38 -4.33 -24.93
C ASP A 139 13.51 -3.29 -25.05
N ASP A 140 13.15 -2.00 -25.16
CA ASP A 140 14.09 -0.88 -25.26
C ASP A 140 14.42 -0.24 -23.89
N ALA A 141 13.99 -0.85 -22.79
CA ALA A 141 14.23 -0.37 -21.43
C ALA A 141 15.72 -0.25 -21.10
N THR A 142 16.13 0.96 -20.70
CA THR A 142 17.52 1.29 -20.35
C THR A 142 17.74 1.63 -18.89
N LEU A 143 16.66 1.89 -18.13
CA LEU A 143 16.77 2.33 -16.73
C LEU A 143 17.54 1.31 -15.87
N PHE A 144 17.30 0.02 -16.09
CA PHE A 144 17.94 -1.07 -15.36
C PHE A 144 18.73 -1.96 -16.32
N ALA A 145 20.02 -2.14 -16.07
CA ALA A 145 20.86 -3.10 -16.78
C ALA A 145 22.10 -3.46 -15.97
N ASP A 146 22.58 -4.71 -16.06
CA ASP A 146 23.87 -5.14 -15.50
C ASP A 146 24.10 -4.75 -14.02
N GLN A 147 23.09 -4.95 -13.16
CA GLN A 147 23.09 -4.52 -11.74
C GLN A 147 23.30 -3.00 -11.56
N ALA A 148 22.90 -2.19 -12.53
CA ALA A 148 23.01 -0.74 -12.47
C ALA A 148 21.69 -0.07 -12.81
N VAL A 149 21.47 1.09 -12.18
CA VAL A 149 20.53 2.08 -12.66
C VAL A 149 21.28 3.05 -13.57
N ASP A 150 20.80 3.29 -14.78
CA ASP A 150 21.39 4.31 -15.64
C ASP A 150 21.07 5.71 -15.08
N VAL A 151 22.05 6.34 -14.43
CA VAL A 151 21.88 7.63 -13.75
C VAL A 151 21.42 8.75 -14.69
N PRO A 152 21.97 8.90 -15.92
CA PRO A 152 21.45 9.87 -16.88
C PRO A 152 19.97 9.67 -17.20
N THR A 153 19.56 8.43 -17.49
CA THR A 153 18.16 8.06 -17.75
C THR A 153 17.30 8.35 -16.51
N LEU A 154 17.76 7.98 -15.32
CA LEU A 154 17.05 8.28 -14.07
C LEU A 154 16.83 9.78 -13.88
N ARG A 155 17.85 10.62 -14.12
CA ARG A 155 17.70 12.08 -14.02
C ARG A 155 16.70 12.62 -15.05
N ALA A 156 16.74 12.14 -16.29
CA ALA A 156 15.76 12.52 -17.30
C ALA A 156 14.33 12.12 -16.91
N LEU A 157 14.14 10.95 -16.29
CA LEU A 157 12.84 10.52 -15.76
C LEU A 157 12.36 11.40 -14.60
N VAL A 158 13.27 11.82 -13.72
CA VAL A 158 12.96 12.75 -12.61
C VAL A 158 12.51 14.11 -13.17
N ASP A 159 13.24 14.65 -14.14
CA ASP A 159 12.89 15.91 -14.80
C ASP A 159 11.52 15.81 -15.51
N ALA A 160 11.25 14.69 -16.17
CA ALA A 160 9.97 14.42 -16.81
C ALA A 160 8.80 14.31 -15.83
N ILE A 161 8.98 13.65 -14.67
CA ILE A 161 7.96 13.62 -13.61
C ILE A 161 7.65 15.04 -13.12
N ASP A 162 8.68 15.86 -12.96
CA ASP A 162 8.55 17.25 -12.54
C ASP A 162 7.79 18.10 -13.56
N GLU A 163 8.08 17.94 -14.84
CA GLU A 163 7.40 18.63 -15.93
C GLU A 163 5.94 18.17 -16.07
N ALA A 164 5.68 16.86 -16.05
CA ALA A 164 4.33 16.31 -16.07
C ALA A 164 3.50 16.78 -14.87
N SER A 165 4.11 16.86 -13.67
CA SER A 165 3.43 17.39 -12.48
C SER A 165 3.03 18.85 -12.66
N LEU A 166 3.87 19.69 -13.29
CA LEU A 166 3.54 21.09 -13.57
C LEU A 166 2.34 21.21 -14.52
N HIS A 167 2.29 20.38 -15.56
CA HIS A 167 1.17 20.34 -16.49
C HIS A 167 -0.11 19.89 -15.78
N LEU A 168 -0.06 18.83 -14.97
CA LEU A 168 -1.22 18.36 -14.22
C LEU A 168 -1.74 19.39 -13.21
N ASP A 169 -0.84 20.10 -12.52
CA ASP A 169 -1.20 21.19 -11.61
C ASP A 169 -1.85 22.36 -12.36
N THR A 170 -1.30 22.75 -13.50
CA THR A 170 -1.85 23.83 -14.32
C THR A 170 -3.22 23.44 -14.89
N ALA A 171 -3.39 22.20 -15.33
CA ALA A 171 -4.71 21.69 -15.74
C ALA A 171 -5.74 21.78 -14.61
N GLN A 172 -5.36 21.47 -13.36
CA GLN A 172 -6.27 21.65 -12.21
C GLN A 172 -6.64 23.12 -11.97
N LEU A 173 -5.69 24.04 -12.15
CA LEU A 173 -5.96 25.47 -12.00
C LEU A 173 -6.92 25.96 -13.09
N GLU A 174 -6.68 25.60 -14.35
CA GLU A 174 -7.57 25.95 -15.47
C GLU A 174 -8.99 25.40 -15.23
N LEU A 175 -9.13 24.14 -14.80
CA LEU A 175 -10.45 23.57 -14.47
C LEU A 175 -11.18 24.35 -13.35
N ARG A 176 -10.46 24.90 -12.37
CA ARG A 176 -11.09 25.68 -11.27
C ARG A 176 -11.61 27.05 -11.72
N GLU A 177 -11.04 27.62 -12.78
CA GLU A 177 -11.46 28.92 -13.33
C GLU A 177 -12.72 28.81 -14.21
N VAL A 178 -13.20 27.60 -14.50
CA VAL A 178 -14.46 27.37 -15.24
C VAL A 178 -15.66 27.71 -14.35
N ASN A 179 -16.29 28.85 -14.63
CA ASN A 179 -17.44 29.40 -13.94
C ASN A 179 -18.75 28.92 -14.59
N ASP A 180 -19.70 28.45 -13.78
CA ASP A 180 -21.02 27.98 -14.24
C ASP A 180 -21.98 29.16 -14.55
N SER A 181 -21.55 30.06 -15.44
CA SER A 181 -22.12 31.41 -15.57
C SER A 181 -23.19 31.55 -16.66
N ALA A 182 -23.33 30.54 -17.53
CA ALA A 182 -24.19 30.62 -18.72
C ALA A 182 -25.66 30.24 -18.46
N LEU A 183 -26.59 31.20 -18.64
CA LEU A 183 -28.04 30.92 -18.65
C LEU A 183 -28.41 29.91 -19.76
N GLY A 184 -28.78 28.68 -19.37
CA GLY A 184 -29.25 27.61 -20.27
C GLY A 184 -28.18 26.64 -20.79
N VAL A 185 -26.90 26.91 -20.50
CA VAL A 185 -25.73 26.12 -20.94
C VAL A 185 -24.82 25.73 -19.76
N GLY A 186 -24.95 26.44 -18.63
CA GLY A 186 -24.06 26.33 -17.48
C GLY A 186 -23.89 24.92 -16.92
N THR A 187 -24.97 24.15 -16.80
CA THR A 187 -24.91 22.79 -16.23
C THR A 187 -23.96 21.87 -16.99
N MET A 188 -23.83 22.02 -18.32
CA MET A 188 -22.96 21.15 -19.09
C MET A 188 -21.47 21.50 -18.88
N LEU A 189 -21.11 22.78 -18.66
CA LEU A 189 -19.70 23.20 -18.52
C LEU A 189 -19.19 22.80 -17.14
N ALA A 190 -20.07 22.93 -16.15
CA ALA A 190 -19.87 22.37 -14.82
C ALA A 190 -19.71 20.84 -14.88
N ASP A 191 -20.57 20.12 -15.60
CA ASP A 191 -20.45 18.66 -15.76
C ASP A 191 -19.10 18.27 -16.40
N ALA A 192 -18.69 18.94 -17.49
CA ALA A 192 -17.41 18.69 -18.15
C ALA A 192 -16.20 18.99 -17.26
N ARG A 193 -16.25 20.10 -16.51
CA ARG A 193 -15.25 20.45 -15.50
C ARG A 193 -15.16 19.38 -14.43
N ASP A 194 -16.29 18.93 -13.90
CA ASP A 194 -16.34 17.97 -12.80
C ASP A 194 -15.85 16.59 -13.25
N GLU A 195 -16.23 16.15 -14.46
CA GLU A 195 -15.69 14.93 -15.09
C GLU A 195 -14.18 15.01 -15.29
N ALA A 196 -13.67 16.11 -15.87
CA ALA A 196 -12.23 16.29 -16.06
C ALA A 196 -11.51 16.33 -14.71
N SER A 197 -12.05 17.07 -13.74
CA SER A 197 -11.49 17.18 -12.38
C SER A 197 -11.43 15.84 -11.68
N ALA A 198 -12.41 14.95 -11.89
CA ALA A 198 -12.40 13.59 -11.35
C ALA A 198 -11.23 12.73 -11.87
N VAL A 199 -10.68 13.06 -13.05
CA VAL A 199 -9.52 12.39 -13.65
C VAL A 199 -8.20 13.09 -13.30
N VAL A 200 -8.14 14.42 -13.41
CA VAL A 200 -6.90 15.18 -13.17
C VAL A 200 -6.55 15.25 -11.69
N SER A 201 -7.56 15.32 -10.79
CA SER A 201 -7.34 15.46 -9.35
C SER A 201 -6.51 14.33 -8.76
N PRO A 202 -6.85 13.05 -9.01
CA PRO A 202 -6.02 11.91 -8.60
C PRO A 202 -4.61 11.95 -9.19
N LEU A 203 -4.49 12.20 -10.50
CA LEU A 203 -3.20 12.15 -11.21
C LEU A 203 -2.20 13.18 -10.70
N ALA A 204 -2.60 14.46 -10.58
CA ALA A 204 -1.68 15.45 -10.01
C ALA A 204 -1.43 15.19 -8.51
N GLY A 205 -2.39 14.61 -7.81
CA GLY A 205 -2.18 14.13 -6.44
C GLY A 205 -1.09 13.07 -6.37
N ASP A 206 -1.09 12.09 -7.26
CA ASP A 206 -0.07 11.06 -7.37
C ASP A 206 1.29 11.63 -7.79
N ALA A 207 1.32 12.50 -8.80
CA ALA A 207 2.56 13.16 -9.26
C ALA A 207 3.23 13.97 -8.14
N ARG A 208 2.45 14.78 -7.41
CA ARG A 208 2.96 15.55 -6.26
C ARG A 208 3.49 14.66 -5.14
N ARG A 209 2.88 13.49 -4.92
CA ARG A 209 3.37 12.50 -3.94
C ARG A 209 4.64 11.79 -4.41
N ALA A 210 4.82 11.61 -5.72
CA ALA A 210 6.00 10.97 -6.28
C ALA A 210 7.24 11.88 -6.32
N LYS A 211 7.04 13.20 -6.46
CA LYS A 211 8.11 14.20 -6.62
C LYS A 211 9.20 14.16 -5.54
N PRO A 212 8.89 14.14 -4.22
CA PRO A 212 9.92 14.05 -3.19
C PRO A 212 10.81 12.82 -3.34
N LEU A 213 10.21 11.65 -3.62
CA LEU A 213 10.96 10.42 -3.88
C LEU A 213 11.82 10.58 -5.14
N ALA A 214 11.23 11.02 -6.24
CA ALA A 214 11.93 11.20 -7.52
C ALA A 214 13.19 12.06 -7.34
N GLY A 215 13.08 13.16 -6.59
CA GLY A 215 14.21 14.04 -6.28
C GLY A 215 15.36 13.36 -5.51
N VAL A 216 15.09 12.35 -4.68
CA VAL A 216 16.12 11.65 -3.89
C VAL A 216 16.62 10.35 -4.53
N LEU A 217 15.96 9.84 -5.58
CA LEU A 217 16.38 8.61 -6.27
C LEU A 217 17.82 8.70 -6.81
N PRO A 218 18.27 9.79 -7.46
CA PRO A 218 19.67 9.88 -7.90
C PRO A 218 20.65 9.74 -6.73
N THR A 219 20.36 10.37 -5.59
CA THR A 219 21.19 10.28 -4.40
C THR A 219 21.21 8.85 -3.82
N LEU A 220 20.07 8.17 -3.81
CA LEU A 220 19.96 6.75 -3.41
C LEU A 220 20.81 5.84 -4.29
N PHE A 221 20.86 6.12 -5.59
CA PHE A 221 21.66 5.37 -6.56
C PHE A 221 23.08 5.91 -6.74
N GLY A 222 23.58 6.72 -5.80
CA GLY A 222 24.98 7.15 -5.78
C GLY A 222 25.38 8.06 -6.93
N ALA A 223 24.45 8.85 -7.48
CA ALA A 223 24.71 9.81 -8.55
C ALA A 223 25.63 10.97 -8.13
N ASP A 224 25.64 11.29 -6.83
CA ASP A 224 26.37 12.42 -6.24
C ASP A 224 27.46 11.98 -5.26
N GLY A 225 27.72 10.67 -5.18
CA GLY A 225 28.73 10.07 -4.29
C GLY A 225 28.39 8.63 -3.95
N ASP A 226 29.41 7.85 -3.57
CA ASP A 226 29.23 6.44 -3.21
C ASP A 226 28.31 6.30 -1.99
N ARG A 227 27.40 5.33 -2.06
CA ARG A 227 26.46 4.98 -0.98
C ARG A 227 26.68 3.55 -0.53
N THR A 228 26.57 3.32 0.77
CA THR A 228 26.72 2.02 1.39
C THR A 228 25.43 1.63 2.10
N TYR A 229 24.91 0.44 1.80
CA TYR A 229 23.66 -0.05 2.37
C TYR A 229 23.86 -1.42 3.01
N LEU A 230 22.97 -1.78 3.93
CA LEU A 230 22.79 -3.17 4.34
C LEU A 230 21.45 -3.67 3.81
N LEU A 231 21.45 -4.83 3.16
CA LEU A 231 20.26 -5.63 2.95
C LEU A 231 20.05 -6.53 4.17
N ALA A 232 18.90 -6.43 4.82
CA ALA A 232 18.46 -7.36 5.85
C ALA A 232 17.35 -8.28 5.33
N LEU A 233 17.68 -9.56 5.20
CA LEU A 233 16.73 -10.61 4.82
C LEU A 233 16.03 -11.14 6.07
N LEU A 234 14.72 -10.89 6.12
CA LEU A 234 13.89 -11.20 7.27
C LEU A 234 13.23 -12.57 7.12
N ASN A 235 13.08 -13.26 8.24
CA ASN A 235 12.29 -14.49 8.32
C ASN A 235 10.97 -14.25 9.06
N PRO A 236 9.83 -14.13 8.36
CA PRO A 236 8.52 -13.91 8.96
C PRO A 236 7.97 -15.16 9.68
N SER A 237 8.67 -16.29 9.65
CA SER A 237 8.39 -17.45 10.50
C SER A 237 8.98 -17.32 11.92
N GLU A 238 9.81 -16.29 12.15
CA GLU A 238 10.35 -15.91 13.46
C GLU A 238 10.00 -14.44 13.74
N GLN A 239 8.72 -14.18 14.02
CA GLN A 239 8.15 -12.83 14.04
C GLN A 239 8.76 -11.92 15.11
N ARG A 240 8.83 -10.63 14.75
CA ARG A 240 9.28 -9.46 15.50
C ARG A 240 8.30 -8.31 15.24
N PHE A 241 8.33 -7.25 16.03
CA PHE A 241 7.37 -6.16 15.82
C PHE A 241 7.55 -5.43 14.48
N SER A 242 8.77 -5.13 14.03
CA SER A 242 8.95 -4.49 12.71
C SER A 242 8.73 -5.42 11.52
N GLY A 243 8.76 -6.74 11.74
CA GLY A 243 8.69 -7.77 10.70
C GLY A 243 9.31 -9.10 11.17
N GLY A 244 10.02 -9.81 10.31
CA GLY A 244 10.76 -11.02 10.73
C GLY A 244 12.06 -10.75 11.49
N ALA A 245 12.67 -11.80 12.02
CA ALA A 245 14.06 -11.73 12.49
C ALA A 245 15.01 -11.53 11.29
N ALA A 246 15.97 -10.60 11.39
CA ALA A 246 17.01 -10.41 10.38
C ALA A 246 18.03 -11.55 10.47
N LEU A 247 17.90 -12.56 9.61
CA LEU A 247 18.71 -13.78 9.69
C LEU A 247 19.90 -13.78 8.74
N THR A 248 19.84 -13.01 7.67
CA THR A 248 20.96 -12.82 6.73
C THR A 248 21.10 -11.32 6.44
N ILE A 249 22.34 -10.83 6.51
CA ILE A 249 22.70 -9.44 6.23
C ILE A 249 23.68 -9.44 5.06
N VAL A 250 23.49 -8.52 4.12
CA VAL A 250 24.36 -8.39 2.94
C VAL A 250 24.79 -6.94 2.78
N PRO A 251 26.09 -6.61 2.90
CA PRO A 251 26.56 -5.27 2.59
C PRO A 251 26.45 -5.01 1.10
N MET A 252 26.06 -3.79 0.76
CA MET A 252 25.89 -3.32 -0.61
C MET A 252 26.56 -1.96 -0.75
N GLU A 253 27.11 -1.70 -1.93
CA GLU A 253 27.67 -0.42 -2.32
C GLU A 253 27.02 0.03 -3.62
N VAL A 254 26.67 1.30 -3.74
CA VAL A 254 26.14 1.88 -4.96
C VAL A 254 26.99 3.08 -5.34
N SER A 255 27.59 3.03 -6.53
CA SER A 255 28.45 4.09 -7.06
C SER A 255 28.07 4.37 -8.51
N GLY A 256 27.69 5.62 -8.80
CA GLY A 256 27.32 6.05 -10.16
C GLY A 256 26.22 5.19 -10.78
N GLY A 257 25.24 4.75 -9.97
CA GLY A 257 24.14 3.88 -10.40
C GLY A 257 24.41 2.39 -10.27
N LYS A 258 25.69 1.97 -10.19
CA LYS A 258 26.06 0.55 -10.15
C LYS A 258 25.97 -0.02 -8.74
N LEU A 259 25.16 -1.05 -8.55
CA LEU A 259 25.09 -1.83 -7.33
C LEU A 259 26.20 -2.90 -7.31
N THR A 260 26.94 -2.95 -6.20
CA THR A 260 27.88 -4.02 -5.88
C THR A 260 27.41 -4.72 -4.61
N ILE A 261 27.22 -6.03 -4.70
CA ILE A 261 26.72 -6.85 -3.59
C ILE A 261 27.91 -7.58 -2.96
N GLY A 262 28.10 -7.38 -1.66
CA GLY A 262 29.11 -8.08 -0.89
C GLY A 262 28.67 -9.46 -0.42
N ASP A 263 29.50 -10.09 0.40
CA ASP A 263 29.22 -11.44 0.89
C ASP A 263 28.03 -11.47 1.85
N ALA A 264 27.05 -12.31 1.54
CA ALA A 264 25.92 -12.56 2.44
C ALA A 264 26.38 -13.29 3.70
N ARG A 265 26.02 -12.75 4.88
CA ARG A 265 26.38 -13.30 6.20
C ARG A 265 25.16 -13.61 7.03
N ASP A 266 25.13 -14.80 7.60
CA ASP A 266 24.07 -15.18 8.53
C ASP A 266 24.32 -14.55 9.90
N THR A 267 23.28 -14.02 10.54
CA THR A 267 23.40 -13.46 11.90
C THR A 267 23.63 -14.54 12.97
N THR A 268 23.59 -15.82 12.58
CA THR A 268 24.03 -16.97 13.39
C THR A 268 25.53 -17.26 13.31
N ASP A 269 26.26 -16.61 12.39
CA ASP A 269 27.73 -16.65 12.34
C ASP A 269 28.30 -16.28 13.73
N PRO A 270 29.23 -17.05 14.31
CA PRO A 270 29.82 -16.76 15.62
C PRO A 270 30.35 -15.33 15.82
N ASP A 271 30.75 -14.64 14.76
CA ASP A 271 31.19 -13.25 14.84
C ASP A 271 30.02 -12.27 14.99
N LEU A 272 28.88 -12.56 14.35
CA LEU A 272 27.66 -11.74 14.39
C LEU A 272 26.70 -12.14 15.52
N PHE A 273 26.67 -13.41 15.90
CA PHE A 273 25.77 -14.02 16.90
C PHE A 273 26.20 -13.74 18.35
N ARG A 274 26.62 -12.51 18.61
CA ARG A 274 27.07 -12.06 19.92
C ARG A 274 26.18 -10.93 20.38
N VAL A 275 25.97 -10.84 21.70
CA VAL A 275 25.35 -9.66 22.31
C VAL A 275 26.34 -8.48 22.20
N GLY A 276 25.91 -7.41 21.55
CA GLY A 276 26.67 -6.17 21.41
C GLY A 276 26.19 -5.14 22.41
N ARG A 277 26.96 -4.06 22.51
CA ARG A 277 26.64 -2.87 23.30
C ARG A 277 26.85 -1.69 22.38
N TRP A 278 25.79 -0.97 22.09
CA TRP A 278 25.78 0.27 21.35
C TRP A 278 24.70 1.16 21.93
N ASP A 279 24.80 2.46 21.67
CA ASP A 279 23.81 3.40 22.13
C ASP A 279 22.50 3.14 21.41
N LYS A 280 21.43 2.95 22.19
CA LYS A 280 20.10 2.74 21.63
C LYS A 280 19.63 3.97 20.86
N VAL A 281 18.71 3.76 19.93
CA VAL A 281 17.94 4.87 19.38
C VAL A 281 17.22 5.56 20.54
N GLU A 282 17.33 6.89 20.60
CA GLU A 282 16.78 7.66 21.71
C GLU A 282 15.28 7.37 21.87
N GLY A 283 14.82 7.12 23.09
CA GLY A 283 13.43 6.76 23.35
C GLY A 283 13.05 5.29 23.09
N ASN A 284 13.88 4.49 22.41
CA ASN A 284 13.57 3.08 22.13
C ASN A 284 13.40 2.26 23.45
N PRO A 285 12.20 1.74 23.76
CA PRO A 285 11.96 0.96 24.98
C PRO A 285 12.36 -0.51 24.82
N PHE A 286 12.62 -0.98 23.60
CA PHE A 286 12.95 -2.37 23.28
C PHE A 286 14.46 -2.66 23.30
N HIS A 287 15.26 -1.68 23.69
CA HIS A 287 16.71 -1.79 23.81
C HIS A 287 17.17 -1.28 25.19
N ASP A 288 17.83 -2.15 25.96
CA ASP A 288 18.39 -1.87 27.29
C ASP A 288 19.90 -1.56 27.28
N GLY A 289 20.44 -1.17 26.13
CA GLY A 289 21.88 -0.99 25.87
C GLY A 289 22.62 -2.27 25.47
N LYS A 290 21.92 -3.41 25.34
CA LYS A 290 22.47 -4.65 24.80
C LYS A 290 21.50 -5.35 23.85
N LEU A 291 21.92 -5.58 22.60
CA LEU A 291 21.14 -6.35 21.62
C LEU A 291 22.04 -7.24 20.76
N ARG A 292 21.43 -8.13 19.98
CA ARG A 292 22.07 -8.79 18.83
C ARG A 292 21.52 -8.18 17.56
N ILE A 293 22.27 -8.25 16.45
CA ILE A 293 21.76 -7.80 15.13
C ILE A 293 20.44 -8.52 14.80
N SER A 294 20.37 -9.84 15.04
CA SER A 294 19.17 -10.64 14.79
C SER A 294 17.94 -10.30 15.63
N THR A 295 18.12 -9.48 16.69
CA THR A 295 17.05 -9.01 17.57
C THR A 295 16.92 -7.48 17.56
N ALA A 296 17.65 -6.79 16.69
CA ALA A 296 17.54 -5.33 16.54
C ALA A 296 16.22 -4.90 15.88
N THR A 297 15.39 -5.86 15.46
CA THR A 297 14.05 -5.67 14.88
C THR A 297 12.91 -5.74 15.90
N PHE A 298 13.20 -5.58 17.20
CA PHE A 298 12.18 -5.60 18.26
C PHE A 298 11.30 -4.36 18.33
N ALA A 299 11.73 -3.21 17.80
CA ALA A 299 10.87 -2.05 17.71
C ALA A 299 9.88 -2.21 16.52
N PRO A 300 8.64 -1.72 16.61
CA PRO A 300 7.68 -1.83 15.51
C PRO A 300 8.06 -0.99 14.30
N ASP A 301 8.72 0.15 14.46
CA ASP A 301 9.09 1.02 13.33
C ASP A 301 10.43 0.67 12.74
N TRP A 302 10.54 0.75 11.41
CA TRP A 302 11.80 0.58 10.71
C TRP A 302 12.66 1.84 10.79
N SER A 303 12.10 3.02 11.04
CA SER A 303 12.89 4.20 11.47
C SER A 303 13.70 3.95 12.75
N VAL A 304 13.23 3.09 13.65
CA VAL A 304 13.93 2.71 14.89
C VAL A 304 14.73 1.44 14.70
N SER A 305 14.08 0.36 14.26
CA SER A 305 14.73 -0.94 14.06
C SER A 305 15.82 -0.89 12.98
N GLY A 306 15.68 -0.03 11.97
CA GLY A 306 16.66 0.16 10.90
C GLY A 306 17.98 0.69 11.42
N GLU A 307 17.93 1.76 12.20
CA GLU A 307 19.11 2.32 12.88
C GLU A 307 19.71 1.32 13.88
N GLU A 308 18.89 0.61 14.66
CA GLU A 308 19.40 -0.42 15.59
C GLU A 308 20.16 -1.54 14.85
N VAL A 309 19.70 -1.95 13.67
CA VAL A 309 20.41 -2.91 12.81
C VAL A 309 21.73 -2.34 12.32
N LEU A 310 21.75 -1.10 11.79
CA LEU A 310 22.98 -0.48 11.29
C LEU A 310 24.01 -0.25 12.41
N ARG A 311 23.60 0.20 13.60
CA ARG A 311 24.49 0.32 14.78
C ARG A 311 25.00 -1.02 15.25
N GLY A 312 24.14 -2.05 15.22
CA GLY A 312 24.53 -3.41 15.53
C GLY A 312 25.60 -3.95 14.56
N TRP A 313 25.45 -3.67 13.26
CA TRP A 313 26.43 -4.01 12.24
C TRP A 313 27.74 -3.26 12.45
N GLU A 314 27.70 -1.94 12.56
CA GLU A 314 28.88 -1.09 12.83
C GLU A 314 29.64 -1.58 14.06
N ARG A 315 28.92 -1.95 15.13
CA ARG A 315 29.53 -2.48 16.35
C ARG A 315 30.29 -3.79 16.12
N ARG A 316 29.87 -4.60 15.14
CA ARG A 316 30.45 -5.91 14.83
C ARG A 316 31.59 -5.84 13.83
N THR A 317 31.49 -4.95 12.85
CA THR A 317 32.38 -4.92 11.68
C THR A 317 33.25 -3.68 11.64
N GLY A 318 32.89 -2.62 12.37
CA GLY A 318 33.49 -1.29 12.25
C GLY A 318 33.05 -0.52 10.99
N GLN A 319 32.13 -1.07 10.20
CA GLN A 319 31.66 -0.46 8.96
C GLN A 319 30.38 0.33 9.22
N GLN A 320 30.41 1.61 8.86
CA GLN A 320 29.21 2.45 8.80
C GLN A 320 28.52 2.26 7.46
N THR A 321 27.20 2.37 7.47
CA THR A 321 26.35 2.28 6.29
C THR A 321 25.36 3.44 6.29
N ASP A 322 25.02 3.95 5.11
CA ASP A 322 24.11 5.08 4.89
C ASP A 322 22.63 4.72 5.05
N GLY A 323 22.28 3.44 4.86
CA GLY A 323 20.91 2.99 4.99
C GLY A 323 20.73 1.47 5.08
N LEU A 324 19.48 1.07 5.32
CA LEU A 324 19.02 -0.31 5.39
C LEU A 324 17.94 -0.54 4.32
N VAL A 325 18.06 -1.65 3.61
CA VAL A 325 16.99 -2.27 2.83
C VAL A 325 16.54 -3.52 3.57
N ALA A 326 15.33 -3.52 4.11
CA ALA A 326 14.75 -4.69 4.76
C ALA A 326 13.77 -5.37 3.82
N VAL A 327 13.91 -6.68 3.60
CA VAL A 327 13.02 -7.45 2.73
C VAL A 327 12.85 -8.85 3.28
N ASP A 328 11.65 -9.41 3.14
CA ASP A 328 11.37 -10.76 3.56
C ASP A 328 11.06 -11.71 2.40
N VAL A 329 10.94 -13.00 2.72
CA VAL A 329 10.71 -14.05 1.73
C VAL A 329 9.31 -14.01 1.07
N VAL A 330 8.37 -13.23 1.59
CA VAL A 330 7.07 -13.00 0.94
C VAL A 330 7.22 -11.95 -0.16
N ALA A 331 7.93 -10.86 0.12
CA ALA A 331 8.27 -9.85 -0.89
C ALA A 331 9.10 -10.47 -2.04
N LEU A 332 10.09 -11.30 -1.71
CA LEU A 332 10.86 -12.03 -2.73
C LEU A 332 9.99 -12.99 -3.54
N ALA A 333 9.02 -13.67 -2.92
CA ALA A 333 8.09 -14.54 -3.65
C ALA A 333 7.19 -13.76 -4.62
N ASP A 334 6.71 -12.57 -4.23
CA ASP A 334 5.90 -11.72 -5.12
C ASP A 334 6.72 -11.24 -6.33
N MET A 335 7.99 -10.89 -6.12
CA MET A 335 8.91 -10.51 -7.21
C MET A 335 9.08 -11.62 -8.26
N LEU A 336 9.12 -12.90 -7.84
CA LEU A 336 9.21 -14.03 -8.77
C LEU A 336 7.99 -14.17 -9.70
N ARG A 337 6.86 -13.51 -9.43
CA ARG A 337 5.73 -13.44 -10.37
C ARG A 337 6.09 -12.62 -11.61
N ILE A 338 6.99 -11.66 -11.47
CA ILE A 338 7.40 -10.72 -12.50
C ILE A 338 8.61 -11.29 -13.23
N THR A 339 9.64 -11.65 -12.47
CA THR A 339 10.96 -12.05 -13.01
C THR A 339 11.00 -13.53 -13.45
N GLY A 340 9.99 -14.30 -13.09
CA GLY A 340 9.92 -15.74 -13.35
C GLY A 340 10.69 -16.58 -12.32
N PRO A 341 10.63 -17.92 -12.46
CA PRO A 341 11.19 -18.87 -11.50
C PRO A 341 12.73 -18.90 -11.48
N VAL A 342 13.27 -19.40 -10.38
CA VAL A 342 14.71 -19.61 -10.15
C VAL A 342 14.99 -21.10 -9.92
N GLU A 343 15.99 -21.63 -10.60
CA GLU A 343 16.45 -23.00 -10.40
C GLU A 343 17.46 -23.09 -9.25
N THR A 344 17.31 -24.10 -8.41
CA THR A 344 18.21 -24.34 -7.28
C THR A 344 18.54 -25.83 -7.14
N GLU A 345 19.74 -26.14 -6.65
CA GLU A 345 20.17 -27.53 -6.46
C GLU A 345 19.35 -28.25 -5.37
N LEU A 346 19.05 -27.59 -4.25
CA LEU A 346 18.38 -28.22 -3.09
C LEU A 346 16.84 -28.19 -3.21
N TYR A 347 16.28 -27.08 -3.67
CA TYR A 347 14.84 -26.88 -3.72
C TYR A 347 14.24 -27.21 -5.10
N GLY A 348 15.07 -27.43 -6.12
CA GLY A 348 14.63 -27.48 -7.52
C GLY A 348 14.12 -26.12 -7.99
N THR A 349 13.11 -26.12 -8.86
CA THR A 349 12.43 -24.90 -9.29
C THR A 349 11.73 -24.20 -8.13
N LEU A 350 12.11 -22.94 -7.92
CA LEU A 350 11.47 -22.01 -7.02
C LEU A 350 10.66 -20.99 -7.82
N ASP A 351 9.38 -20.86 -7.48
CA ASP A 351 8.46 -19.89 -8.07
C ASP A 351 7.69 -19.16 -6.97
N SER A 352 6.91 -18.15 -7.36
CA SER A 352 6.12 -17.34 -6.43
C SER A 352 5.13 -18.12 -5.57
N SER A 353 4.69 -19.32 -5.99
CA SER A 353 3.73 -20.14 -5.25
C SER A 353 4.39 -21.02 -4.18
N ASN A 354 5.67 -21.37 -4.34
CA ASN A 354 6.35 -22.33 -3.48
C ASN A 354 7.53 -21.72 -2.70
N PHE A 355 8.02 -20.54 -3.07
CA PHE A 355 9.24 -19.93 -2.54
C PHE A 355 9.19 -19.79 -1.01
N THR A 356 8.17 -19.12 -0.48
CA THR A 356 8.01 -18.92 0.96
C THR A 356 7.89 -20.26 1.70
N GLN A 357 7.13 -21.21 1.17
CA GLN A 357 6.98 -22.53 1.80
C GLN A 357 8.32 -23.27 1.88
N LYS A 358 9.08 -23.36 0.79
CA LYS A 358 10.33 -24.13 0.79
C LYS A 358 11.41 -23.50 1.65
N LEU A 359 11.54 -22.17 1.62
CA LEU A 359 12.57 -21.47 2.38
C LEU A 359 12.24 -21.40 3.87
N VAL A 360 10.98 -21.15 4.21
CA VAL A 360 10.59 -20.85 5.59
C VAL A 360 9.44 -21.65 6.20
N GLY A 361 8.94 -22.69 5.53
CA GLY A 361 7.91 -23.61 6.03
C GLY A 361 8.33 -25.08 6.08
N ASP A 362 9.09 -25.57 5.09
CA ASP A 362 9.43 -26.98 4.89
C ASP A 362 10.72 -27.44 5.61
N TYR A 363 10.92 -27.01 6.85
CA TYR A 363 12.14 -27.32 7.62
C TYR A 363 12.36 -28.81 7.90
N ASP A 364 11.27 -29.59 7.98
CA ASP A 364 11.34 -31.03 8.26
C ASP A 364 11.84 -31.81 7.03
N THR A 365 11.56 -31.33 5.82
CA THR A 365 11.98 -31.96 4.56
C THR A 365 13.47 -31.79 4.31
N TYR A 366 14.06 -30.70 4.82
CA TYR A 366 15.46 -30.32 4.59
C TYR A 366 16.21 -30.17 5.92
N PRO A 367 16.58 -31.29 6.58
CA PRO A 367 17.10 -31.28 7.96
C PRO A 367 18.49 -30.64 8.09
N ASP A 368 19.29 -30.63 7.01
CA ASP A 368 20.61 -29.98 6.98
C ASP A 368 20.45 -28.45 7.00
N SER A 369 20.89 -27.83 8.10
CA SER A 369 20.80 -26.39 8.27
C SER A 369 21.83 -25.61 7.46
N GLU A 370 23.01 -26.16 7.22
CA GLU A 370 24.09 -25.43 6.53
C GLU A 370 23.85 -25.46 5.02
N ALA A 371 23.35 -26.57 4.48
CA ALA A 371 22.89 -26.63 3.08
C ALA A 371 21.80 -25.60 2.79
N ARG A 372 20.79 -25.48 3.67
CA ARG A 372 19.72 -24.46 3.53
C ARG A 372 20.25 -23.03 3.60
N LYS A 373 21.11 -22.72 4.57
CA LYS A 373 21.71 -21.38 4.69
C LYS A 373 22.59 -21.04 3.48
N GLY A 374 23.40 -22.00 3.02
CA GLY A 374 24.22 -21.83 1.83
C GLY A 374 23.39 -21.45 0.61
N LEU A 375 22.27 -22.16 0.38
CA LEU A 375 21.37 -21.84 -0.72
C LEU A 375 20.63 -20.52 -0.53
N ASN A 376 20.15 -20.20 0.68
CA ASN A 376 19.52 -18.90 0.95
C ASN A 376 20.48 -17.74 0.67
N ARG A 377 21.78 -17.90 0.94
CA ARG A 377 22.81 -16.91 0.60
C ARG A 377 23.03 -16.80 -0.91
N SER A 378 23.04 -17.90 -1.65
CA SER A 378 23.24 -17.85 -3.12
C SER A 378 22.03 -17.34 -3.88
N ILE A 379 20.85 -17.32 -3.27
CA ILE A 379 19.63 -16.76 -3.85
C ILE A 379 19.68 -15.22 -3.93
N VAL A 380 20.40 -14.56 -3.01
CA VAL A 380 20.48 -13.09 -2.96
C VAL A 380 20.99 -12.44 -4.25
N PRO A 381 22.18 -12.80 -4.78
CA PRO A 381 22.66 -12.20 -6.02
C PRO A 381 21.72 -12.47 -7.20
N VAL A 382 21.08 -13.64 -7.25
CA VAL A 382 20.09 -13.96 -8.29
C VAL A 382 18.91 -12.99 -8.25
N PHE A 383 18.35 -12.70 -7.07
CA PHE A 383 17.26 -11.73 -6.96
C PHE A 383 17.68 -10.32 -7.36
N ALA A 384 18.88 -9.90 -6.98
CA ALA A 384 19.37 -8.61 -7.40
C ALA A 384 19.58 -8.56 -8.92
N ASP A 385 20.16 -9.59 -9.54
CA ASP A 385 20.27 -9.68 -11.00
C ASP A 385 18.90 -9.50 -11.66
N ARG A 386 17.89 -10.25 -11.20
CA ARG A 386 16.52 -10.18 -11.71
C ARG A 386 15.85 -8.83 -11.50
N LEU A 387 16.10 -8.17 -10.38
CA LEU A 387 15.57 -6.84 -10.10
C LEU A 387 16.12 -5.80 -11.09
N PHE A 388 17.40 -5.96 -11.48
CA PHE A 388 18.09 -5.05 -12.40
C PHE A 388 18.12 -5.54 -13.86
N GLU A 389 17.43 -6.64 -14.19
CA GLU A 389 17.22 -7.04 -15.59
C GLU A 389 16.44 -5.93 -16.33
N PRO A 390 16.71 -5.67 -17.61
CA PRO A 390 15.92 -4.75 -18.41
C PRO A 390 14.44 -5.15 -18.50
N GLY A 391 13.57 -4.16 -18.67
CA GLY A 391 12.13 -4.35 -18.83
C GLY A 391 11.38 -4.62 -17.51
N GLN A 392 10.05 -4.57 -17.59
CA GLN A 392 9.13 -4.75 -16.46
C GLN A 392 9.38 -3.80 -15.28
N GLY A 393 9.93 -2.61 -15.54
CA GLY A 393 10.36 -1.68 -14.50
C GLY A 393 9.20 -1.22 -13.60
N LEU A 394 8.03 -0.96 -14.20
CA LEU A 394 6.85 -0.55 -13.46
C LEU A 394 6.30 -1.67 -12.59
N GLU A 395 6.23 -2.90 -13.12
CA GLU A 395 5.78 -4.07 -12.39
C GLU A 395 6.70 -4.35 -11.19
N LYS A 396 8.03 -4.22 -11.38
CA LYS A 396 9.03 -4.34 -10.30
C LYS A 396 8.82 -3.28 -9.22
N ILE A 397 8.64 -2.01 -9.61
CA ILE A 397 8.37 -0.89 -8.68
C ILE A 397 7.04 -1.12 -7.92
N GLU A 398 6.00 -1.56 -8.62
CA GLU A 398 4.71 -1.87 -8.02
C GLU A 398 4.80 -3.04 -7.02
N SER A 399 5.56 -4.09 -7.32
CA SER A 399 5.79 -5.20 -6.39
C SER A 399 6.52 -4.75 -5.13
N ILE A 400 7.53 -3.88 -5.24
CA ILE A 400 8.20 -3.28 -4.08
C ILE A 400 7.21 -2.45 -3.26
N ARG A 401 6.42 -1.59 -3.91
CA ARG A 401 5.40 -0.76 -3.24
C ARG A 401 4.34 -1.61 -2.53
N ASN A 402 3.87 -2.68 -3.15
CA ASN A 402 2.90 -3.60 -2.56
C ASN A 402 3.50 -4.37 -1.39
N SER A 403 4.75 -4.81 -1.52
CA SER A 403 5.51 -5.43 -0.43
C SER A 403 5.68 -4.47 0.75
N ALA A 404 5.94 -3.18 0.50
CA ALA A 404 6.07 -2.17 1.54
C ALA A 404 4.76 -1.92 2.28
N ARG A 405 3.63 -1.82 1.54
CA ARG A 405 2.29 -1.70 2.13
C ARG A 405 1.94 -2.87 3.06
N GLY A 406 2.36 -4.08 2.70
CA GLY A 406 2.23 -5.28 3.53
C GLY A 406 3.29 -5.40 4.63
N ARG A 407 4.26 -4.48 4.70
CA ARG A 407 5.42 -4.47 5.60
C ARG A 407 6.34 -5.70 5.44
N HIS A 408 6.42 -6.20 4.22
CA HIS A 408 7.38 -7.20 3.76
C HIS A 408 8.64 -6.58 3.15
N PHE A 409 8.62 -5.27 2.92
CA PHE A 409 9.74 -4.46 2.46
C PHE A 409 9.77 -3.14 3.24
N ALA A 410 10.96 -2.64 3.56
CA ALA A 410 11.14 -1.29 4.10
C ALA A 410 12.52 -0.72 3.75
N LEU A 411 12.60 0.59 3.69
CA LEU A 411 13.83 1.36 3.56
C LEU A 411 14.02 2.22 4.80
N TRP A 412 15.27 2.33 5.25
CA TRP A 412 15.65 3.30 6.26
C TRP A 412 16.95 3.98 5.87
N MET A 413 17.02 5.30 5.97
CA MET A 413 18.14 6.12 5.51
C MET A 413 18.61 7.04 6.64
N ARG A 414 19.92 7.23 6.77
CA ARG A 414 20.51 8.18 7.73
C ARG A 414 20.39 9.63 7.29
N ASP A 415 20.35 9.87 5.97
CA ASP A 415 20.08 11.18 5.41
C ASP A 415 18.61 11.54 5.68
N ALA A 416 18.38 12.67 6.37
CA ALA A 416 17.06 13.06 6.83
C ALA A 416 16.10 13.42 5.69
N ASP A 417 16.60 14.04 4.62
CA ASP A 417 15.79 14.43 3.48
C ASP A 417 15.37 13.19 2.67
N VAL A 418 16.30 12.25 2.51
CA VAL A 418 16.01 10.95 1.87
C VAL A 418 15.04 10.13 2.74
N GLN A 419 15.25 10.08 4.06
CA GLN A 419 14.35 9.34 4.96
C GLN A 419 12.93 9.90 4.96
N ALA A 420 12.78 11.22 4.93
CA ALA A 420 11.46 11.87 4.83
C ALA A 420 10.76 11.49 3.51
N ALA A 421 11.46 11.57 2.38
CA ALA A 421 10.91 11.20 1.08
C ALA A 421 10.50 9.71 1.00
N VAL A 422 11.28 8.81 1.61
CA VAL A 422 10.97 7.38 1.73
C VAL A 422 9.76 7.12 2.63
N ALA A 423 9.61 7.89 3.72
CA ALA A 423 8.48 7.78 4.64
C ALA A 423 7.16 8.25 4.02
N ASP A 424 7.18 9.39 3.31
CA ASP A 424 5.99 10.00 2.70
C ASP A 424 5.26 9.10 1.71
N ILE A 425 6.00 8.21 1.03
CA ILE A 425 5.45 7.25 0.07
C ILE A 425 5.15 5.88 0.68
N GLY A 426 5.37 5.71 1.99
CA GLY A 426 5.11 4.48 2.72
C GLY A 426 6.15 3.38 2.54
N LEU A 427 7.39 3.71 2.11
CA LEU A 427 8.49 2.75 2.04
C LEU A 427 9.25 2.64 3.37
N ALA A 428 9.03 3.54 4.33
CA ALA A 428 9.73 3.50 5.61
C ALA A 428 9.21 2.43 6.58
N GLY A 429 8.06 1.80 6.33
CA GLY A 429 7.52 0.76 7.20
C GLY A 429 7.15 1.22 8.63
N ASP A 430 6.90 2.52 8.80
CA ASP A 430 6.53 3.14 10.08
C ASP A 430 5.03 3.00 10.39
N LEU A 431 4.68 3.08 11.67
CA LEU A 431 3.31 3.14 12.18
C LEU A 431 2.60 4.40 11.69
N SER A 432 1.27 4.37 11.59
CA SER A 432 0.50 5.58 11.31
C SER A 432 0.74 6.61 12.40
N ASP A 433 1.04 7.86 12.02
CA ASP A 433 0.98 9.00 12.93
C ASP A 433 -0.45 9.55 12.92
N THR A 434 -1.22 9.18 13.94
CA THR A 434 -2.65 9.48 14.04
C THR A 434 -3.04 9.62 15.51
N ASP A 435 -3.92 10.57 15.77
CA ASP A 435 -4.58 10.81 17.06
C ASP A 435 -5.96 10.12 17.15
N ASN A 436 -6.44 9.54 16.05
CA ASN A 436 -7.77 8.92 15.98
C ASN A 436 -7.75 7.47 16.52
N ASP A 437 -8.84 6.71 16.36
CA ASP A 437 -8.83 5.28 16.66
C ASP A 437 -7.80 4.56 15.77
N TYR A 438 -7.15 3.54 16.34
CA TYR A 438 -5.96 2.93 15.75
C TYR A 438 -5.87 1.46 16.14
N LEU A 439 -5.65 0.62 15.13
CA LEU A 439 -5.48 -0.82 15.32
C LEU A 439 -4.15 -1.25 14.71
N ALA A 440 -3.19 -1.52 15.59
CA ALA A 440 -1.90 -2.11 15.24
C ALA A 440 -1.57 -3.23 16.24
N VAL A 441 -1.67 -4.47 15.77
CA VAL A 441 -1.39 -5.67 16.58
C VAL A 441 -0.19 -6.38 15.97
N PHE A 442 0.88 -6.52 16.74
CA PHE A 442 2.10 -7.19 16.31
C PHE A 442 2.41 -8.40 17.19
N ASN A 443 2.97 -9.45 16.59
CA ASN A 443 3.50 -10.61 17.29
C ASN A 443 5.03 -10.49 17.40
N GLN A 444 5.53 -10.64 18.62
CA GLN A 444 6.93 -10.85 18.91
C GLN A 444 7.12 -12.29 19.41
N ASN A 445 7.76 -13.14 18.61
CA ASN A 445 8.02 -14.52 18.98
C ASN A 445 8.99 -14.58 20.19
N THR A 446 8.63 -15.41 21.18
CA THR A 446 9.30 -15.52 22.48
C THR A 446 9.99 -16.86 22.72
N ASN A 447 9.79 -17.84 21.84
CA ASN A 447 10.51 -19.10 21.89
C ASN A 447 11.38 -19.27 20.64
N ALA A 448 12.39 -20.12 20.70
CA ALA A 448 13.19 -20.42 19.52
C ALA A 448 12.37 -21.31 18.58
N SER A 449 11.29 -20.83 17.96
CA SER A 449 10.39 -21.60 17.11
C SER A 449 10.25 -20.94 15.74
N LYS A 450 9.82 -21.72 14.76
CA LYS A 450 9.40 -21.20 13.46
C LYS A 450 7.89 -21.27 13.26
N ALA A 451 7.17 -21.32 14.38
CA ALA A 451 5.75 -21.63 14.40
C ALA A 451 4.88 -20.47 13.91
N ASP A 452 5.44 -19.27 13.72
CA ASP A 452 4.72 -18.13 13.17
C ASP A 452 4.32 -18.33 11.71
N TYR A 453 5.03 -19.20 10.98
CA TYR A 453 4.66 -19.61 9.61
C TYR A 453 3.21 -20.10 9.53
N TRP A 454 2.78 -20.89 10.53
CA TRP A 454 1.45 -21.48 10.58
C TRP A 454 0.43 -20.64 11.35
N GLN A 455 0.79 -19.43 11.80
CA GLN A 455 -0.17 -18.64 12.58
C GLN A 455 -1.24 -18.08 11.66
N ARG A 456 -2.49 -18.13 12.12
CA ARG A 456 -3.60 -17.39 11.54
C ARG A 456 -4.15 -16.47 12.61
N ARG A 457 -4.13 -15.16 12.37
CA ARG A 457 -4.58 -14.14 13.32
C ARG A 457 -5.83 -13.46 12.82
N THR A 458 -6.80 -13.27 13.70
CA THR A 458 -7.99 -12.44 13.47
C THR A 458 -8.08 -11.41 14.58
N VAL A 459 -8.21 -10.13 14.19
CA VAL A 459 -8.44 -9.02 15.12
C VAL A 459 -9.87 -8.52 14.91
N THR A 460 -10.70 -8.62 15.92
CA THR A 460 -12.06 -8.10 15.93
C THR A 460 -12.11 -6.87 16.83
N SER A 461 -12.63 -5.75 16.34
CA SER A 461 -12.81 -4.50 17.08
C SER A 461 -14.28 -4.09 17.06
N ASN A 462 -14.93 -4.06 18.22
CA ASN A 462 -16.29 -3.57 18.38
C ASN A 462 -16.25 -2.19 19.04
N VAL A 463 -16.64 -1.17 18.29
CA VAL A 463 -16.54 0.24 18.65
C VAL A 463 -17.93 0.79 18.95
N GLN A 464 -18.13 1.26 20.17
CA GLN A 464 -19.33 1.95 20.63
C GLN A 464 -19.02 3.44 20.74
N LEU A 465 -19.34 4.19 19.68
CA LEU A 465 -19.08 5.61 19.59
C LEU A 465 -20.07 6.41 20.46
N ARG A 466 -19.57 7.45 21.13
CA ARG A 466 -20.36 8.35 21.98
C ARG A 466 -20.54 9.70 21.30
N ALA A 467 -21.57 10.42 21.72
CA ALA A 467 -21.93 11.71 21.14
C ALA A 467 -20.87 12.82 21.37
N ASP A 468 -19.98 12.63 22.34
CA ASP A 468 -18.87 13.54 22.63
C ASP A 468 -17.62 13.26 21.77
N GLY A 469 -17.65 12.26 20.88
CA GLY A 469 -16.51 11.87 20.06
C GLY A 469 -15.67 10.74 20.65
N SER A 470 -15.84 10.41 21.93
CA SER A 470 -15.14 9.27 22.54
C SER A 470 -15.75 7.94 22.09
N ALA A 471 -14.98 6.86 22.17
CA ALA A 471 -15.48 5.50 21.94
C ALA A 471 -15.09 4.55 23.07
N GLU A 472 -15.98 3.60 23.37
CA GLU A 472 -15.60 2.37 24.06
C GLU A 472 -15.30 1.31 23.00
N VAL A 473 -14.16 0.65 23.12
CA VAL A 473 -13.71 -0.36 22.17
C VAL A 473 -13.49 -1.67 22.91
N GLU A 474 -14.09 -2.74 22.41
CA GLU A 474 -13.78 -4.12 22.77
C GLU A 474 -13.01 -4.78 21.63
N MET A 475 -11.74 -5.07 21.87
CA MET A 475 -10.87 -5.75 20.93
C MET A 475 -10.65 -7.20 21.36
N THR A 476 -10.84 -8.13 20.42
CA THR A 476 -10.51 -9.55 20.57
C THR A 476 -9.49 -9.94 19.52
N ILE A 477 -8.36 -10.47 19.96
CA ILE A 477 -7.29 -11.00 19.11
C ILE A 477 -7.30 -12.51 19.26
N SER A 478 -7.72 -13.20 18.20
CA SER A 478 -7.73 -14.67 18.14
C SER A 478 -6.57 -15.15 17.28
N VAL A 479 -5.77 -16.05 17.83
CA VAL A 479 -4.62 -16.64 17.12
C VAL A 479 -4.80 -18.15 17.09
N TYR A 480 -4.78 -18.72 15.90
CA TYR A 480 -4.78 -20.16 15.67
C TYR A 480 -3.41 -20.62 15.20
N ASN A 481 -2.87 -21.65 15.85
CA ASN A 481 -1.63 -22.30 15.43
C ASN A 481 -1.96 -23.49 14.53
N ASP A 482 -1.85 -23.30 13.22
CA ASP A 482 -2.15 -24.31 12.20
C ASP A 482 -0.98 -25.28 11.94
N SER A 483 0.02 -25.32 12.83
CA SER A 483 1.11 -26.28 12.68
C SER A 483 0.57 -27.70 12.79
N PRO A 484 1.05 -28.64 11.95
CA PRO A 484 0.64 -30.02 12.05
C PRO A 484 1.04 -30.60 13.44
N PRO A 485 0.23 -31.52 13.98
CA PRO A 485 0.55 -32.18 15.24
C PRO A 485 1.84 -33.00 15.11
N TYR A 486 2.50 -33.25 16.24
CA TYR A 486 3.67 -34.12 16.27
C TYR A 486 3.27 -35.54 15.83
N GLY A 487 3.89 -36.03 14.75
CA GLY A 487 3.61 -37.35 14.20
C GLY A 487 4.40 -38.46 14.92
N ALA A 488 3.95 -39.71 14.77
CA ALA A 488 4.64 -40.88 15.35
C ALA A 488 6.07 -41.11 14.80
N ASN A 489 6.36 -40.55 13.62
CA ASN A 489 7.63 -40.72 12.90
C ASN A 489 8.48 -39.43 12.86
N GLN A 490 8.14 -38.40 13.64
CA GLN A 490 9.00 -37.22 13.69
C GLN A 490 10.27 -37.54 14.47
N GLU A 491 11.41 -37.18 13.86
CA GLU A 491 12.74 -37.35 14.44
C GLU A 491 12.90 -36.59 15.77
N PHE A 492 12.14 -35.49 15.94
CA PHE A 492 12.14 -34.66 17.15
C PHE A 492 10.76 -34.68 17.82
N GLY A 493 10.73 -35.02 19.10
CA GLY A 493 9.49 -35.08 19.88
C GLY A 493 8.88 -33.71 20.24
N ASP A 494 7.80 -33.73 21.04
CA ASP A 494 7.09 -32.54 21.56
C ASP A 494 7.98 -31.68 22.47
N ASN A 495 8.81 -30.82 21.86
CA ASN A 495 9.70 -29.92 22.59
C ASN A 495 8.98 -28.61 22.97
N ARG A 496 8.28 -28.64 24.10
CA ARG A 496 7.60 -27.46 24.68
C ARG A 496 8.56 -26.35 25.14
N GLY A 497 9.82 -26.71 25.42
CA GLY A 497 10.84 -25.82 26.00
C GLY A 497 11.59 -24.95 24.97
N GLY A 498 11.31 -25.11 23.68
CA GLY A 498 11.88 -24.27 22.61
C GLY A 498 13.09 -24.92 21.93
N SER A 499 12.92 -25.24 20.66
CA SER A 499 13.97 -25.43 19.66
C SER A 499 13.37 -25.07 18.31
N THR A 500 14.17 -24.77 17.29
CA THR A 500 13.65 -24.29 15.99
C THR A 500 12.67 -25.25 15.30
N ARG A 501 12.56 -26.49 15.82
CA ARG A 501 11.66 -27.55 15.36
C ARG A 501 10.39 -27.70 16.22
N THR A 502 10.23 -26.90 17.27
CA THR A 502 9.01 -26.90 18.07
C THR A 502 7.84 -26.38 17.24
N ARG A 503 6.69 -27.00 17.42
CA ARG A 503 5.40 -26.61 16.84
C ARG A 503 4.58 -25.75 17.81
N TRP A 504 5.07 -25.57 19.04
CA TRP A 504 4.49 -24.61 19.97
C TRP A 504 4.84 -23.19 19.54
N ASN A 505 3.83 -22.34 19.41
CA ASN A 505 4.05 -20.92 19.19
C ASN A 505 3.96 -20.16 20.53
N GLY A 506 5.08 -19.64 21.00
CA GLY A 506 5.12 -18.74 22.15
C GLY A 506 5.29 -17.30 21.67
N MET A 507 4.36 -16.41 22.02
CA MET A 507 4.37 -15.03 21.52
C MET A 507 4.04 -14.00 22.59
N THR A 508 4.53 -12.78 22.37
CA THR A 508 4.02 -11.56 22.97
C THR A 508 3.32 -10.74 21.89
N LEU A 509 2.01 -10.55 22.03
CA LEU A 509 1.27 -9.58 21.25
C LEU A 509 1.56 -8.19 21.78
N GLY A 510 2.02 -7.28 20.92
CA GLY A 510 2.07 -5.85 21.15
C GLY A 510 0.86 -5.19 20.49
N VAL A 511 -0.03 -4.63 21.29
CA VAL A 511 -1.21 -3.89 20.83
C VAL A 511 -0.91 -2.40 20.99
N PHE A 512 -0.61 -1.72 19.89
CA PHE A 512 -0.33 -0.28 19.86
C PHE A 512 -1.65 0.46 19.68
N LEU A 513 -1.93 1.38 20.59
CA LEU A 513 -3.24 1.97 20.79
C LEU A 513 -3.22 3.48 20.45
N PRO A 514 -4.40 4.13 20.32
CA PRO A 514 -4.51 5.58 20.23
C PRO A 514 -3.87 6.30 21.41
N ARG A 515 -3.48 7.57 21.22
CA ARG A 515 -2.98 8.43 22.30
C ARG A 515 -4.06 8.59 23.38
N ASP A 516 -3.63 8.79 24.63
CA ASP A 516 -4.50 9.00 25.80
C ASP A 516 -5.52 7.89 26.11
N VAL A 517 -5.34 6.70 25.53
CA VAL A 517 -6.19 5.53 25.78
C VAL A 517 -6.24 5.15 27.26
N LYS A 518 -7.42 4.73 27.72
CA LYS A 518 -7.60 4.15 29.06
C LYS A 518 -8.12 2.73 28.95
N ILE A 519 -7.27 1.75 29.31
CA ILE A 519 -7.65 0.34 29.34
C ILE A 519 -8.45 0.07 30.62
N SER A 520 -9.69 -0.41 30.48
CA SER A 520 -10.55 -0.81 31.61
C SER A 520 -10.37 -2.28 31.96
N SER A 521 -10.10 -3.14 30.98
CA SER A 521 -9.79 -4.55 31.20
C SER A 521 -8.89 -5.09 30.10
N ALA A 522 -8.02 -6.04 30.48
CA ALA A 522 -7.23 -6.82 29.55
C ALA A 522 -7.12 -8.26 30.04
N ALA A 523 -7.20 -9.22 29.12
CA ALA A 523 -7.02 -10.62 29.41
C ALA A 523 -6.22 -11.33 28.31
N ALA A 524 -5.50 -12.38 28.68
CA ALA A 524 -4.80 -13.25 27.74
C ALA A 524 -4.99 -14.70 28.17
N SER A 525 -5.39 -15.56 27.22
CA SER A 525 -5.73 -16.97 27.48
C SER A 525 -6.72 -17.15 28.64
N GLY A 526 -7.75 -16.30 28.70
CA GLY A 526 -8.79 -16.32 29.75
C GLY A 526 -8.35 -15.84 31.13
N ARG A 527 -7.13 -15.30 31.28
CA ARG A 527 -6.62 -14.74 32.54
C ARG A 527 -6.53 -13.23 32.46
N SER A 528 -7.11 -12.54 33.43
CA SER A 528 -6.95 -11.09 33.56
C SER A 528 -5.47 -10.73 33.73
N VAL A 529 -5.04 -9.68 33.05
CA VAL A 529 -3.75 -9.04 33.24
C VAL A 529 -3.97 -7.60 33.71
N GLY A 530 -2.93 -6.92 34.21
CA GLY A 530 -3.04 -5.51 34.60
C GLY A 530 -3.43 -4.63 33.42
N THR A 531 -3.90 -3.42 33.67
CA THR A 531 -4.37 -2.48 32.64
C THR A 531 -3.33 -1.43 32.25
N ASP A 532 -2.19 -1.37 32.95
CA ASP A 532 -1.12 -0.42 32.66
C ASP A 532 -0.59 -0.57 31.23
N THR A 533 -0.30 0.56 30.60
CA THR A 533 0.31 0.65 29.27
C THR A 533 1.81 0.95 29.39
N PHE A 534 2.53 0.61 28.34
CA PHE A 534 3.87 1.12 28.06
C PHE A 534 3.77 2.28 27.07
N ASP A 535 4.85 3.03 26.89
CA ASP A 535 4.92 4.15 25.94
C ASP A 535 5.96 3.88 24.85
N TYR A 536 5.58 4.17 23.60
CA TYR A 536 6.46 4.13 22.44
C TYR A 536 6.32 5.44 21.66
N TYR A 537 7.22 6.38 21.93
CA TYR A 537 7.21 7.74 21.34
C TYR A 537 5.85 8.45 21.48
N GLY A 538 5.26 8.40 22.68
CA GLY A 538 3.94 8.98 22.96
C GLY A 538 2.76 8.10 22.54
N ARG A 539 3.00 6.96 21.89
CA ARG A 539 1.96 5.98 21.56
C ARG A 539 1.89 4.92 22.66
N PRO A 540 0.76 4.81 23.39
CA PRO A 540 0.62 3.78 24.40
C PRO A 540 0.48 2.40 23.75
N TYR A 541 1.05 1.37 24.37
CA TYR A 541 0.89 0.00 23.92
C TYR A 541 0.73 -0.99 25.07
N LYS A 542 0.11 -2.14 24.77
CA LYS A 542 -0.12 -3.24 25.71
C LYS A 542 0.56 -4.52 25.24
N LEU A 543 1.24 -5.20 26.16
CA LEU A 543 1.83 -6.51 25.91
C LEU A 543 0.96 -7.63 26.49
N LEU A 544 0.62 -8.62 25.66
CA LEU A 544 -0.22 -9.78 26.02
C LEU A 544 0.50 -11.06 25.59
N ARG A 545 0.73 -11.99 26.52
CA ARG A 545 1.50 -13.22 26.23
C ARG A 545 0.57 -14.39 25.95
N LEU A 546 0.84 -15.11 24.86
CA LEU A 546 0.14 -16.33 24.49
C LEU A 546 1.15 -17.47 24.27
N ILE A 547 0.71 -18.68 24.61
CA ILE A 547 1.42 -19.92 24.29
C ILE A 547 0.40 -20.86 23.65
N LEU A 548 0.63 -21.20 22.39
CA LEU A 548 -0.28 -21.97 21.55
C LEU A 548 0.32 -23.35 21.22
N PRO A 549 -0.23 -24.44 21.77
CA PRO A 549 0.01 -25.77 21.23
C PRO A 549 -0.40 -25.86 19.73
N PRO A 550 0.14 -26.84 18.99
CA PRO A 550 -0.32 -27.14 17.63
C PRO A 550 -1.83 -27.39 17.60
N GLN A 551 -2.49 -26.94 16.54
CA GLN A 551 -3.93 -27.14 16.30
C GLN A 551 -4.83 -26.54 17.39
N THR A 552 -4.40 -25.44 18.02
CA THR A 552 -5.20 -24.75 19.05
C THR A 552 -5.35 -23.26 18.77
N THR A 553 -6.46 -22.71 19.27
CA THR A 553 -6.72 -21.27 19.30
C THR A 553 -6.49 -20.73 20.71
N LYS A 554 -5.88 -19.55 20.80
CA LYS A 554 -5.83 -18.74 22.02
C LYS A 554 -6.23 -17.31 21.72
N GLU A 555 -6.82 -16.66 22.71
CA GLU A 555 -7.35 -15.32 22.57
C GLU A 555 -6.73 -14.37 23.59
N ALA A 556 -6.63 -13.11 23.19
CA ALA A 556 -6.39 -11.98 24.07
C ALA A 556 -7.49 -10.94 23.85
N THR A 557 -7.96 -10.31 24.92
CA THR A 557 -9.03 -9.31 24.87
C THR A 557 -8.62 -8.04 25.58
N LEU A 558 -9.08 -6.91 25.06
CA LEU A 558 -8.94 -5.59 25.69
C LEU A 558 -10.28 -4.86 25.62
N THR A 559 -10.60 -4.15 26.67
CA THR A 559 -11.64 -3.12 26.66
C THR A 559 -10.98 -1.82 27.04
N TYR A 560 -11.19 -0.78 26.24
CA TYR A 560 -10.57 0.51 26.43
C TYR A 560 -11.45 1.65 25.94
N VAL A 561 -11.13 2.86 26.41
CA VAL A 561 -11.76 4.10 25.95
C VAL A 561 -10.77 4.90 25.13
N VAL A 562 -11.18 5.27 23.93
CA VAL A 562 -10.47 6.21 23.03
C VAL A 562 -11.14 7.57 23.21
N PRO A 563 -10.43 8.59 23.74
CA PRO A 563 -11.03 9.90 24.00
C PRO A 563 -11.50 10.61 22.73
N ASP A 564 -10.72 10.53 21.65
CA ASP A 564 -10.91 11.28 20.41
C ASP A 564 -11.10 10.34 19.20
N ALA A 565 -11.98 9.34 19.32
CA ALA A 565 -12.26 8.38 18.26
C ALA A 565 -13.04 8.99 17.07
N GLY A 566 -13.77 10.09 17.33
CA GLY A 566 -14.50 10.82 16.33
C GLY A 566 -14.67 12.29 16.67
N ARG A 567 -15.00 13.08 15.65
CA ARG A 567 -15.23 14.52 15.75
C ARG A 567 -16.71 14.84 15.56
N ALA A 568 -17.29 15.57 16.52
CA ALA A 568 -18.65 16.07 16.43
C ALA A 568 -18.66 17.50 15.87
N ALA A 569 -19.45 17.75 14.83
CA ALA A 569 -19.61 19.08 14.23
C ALA A 569 -20.99 19.19 13.55
N ASP A 570 -21.73 20.28 13.78
CA ASP A 570 -22.98 20.60 13.05
C ASP A 570 -24.04 19.49 13.00
N GLY A 571 -24.13 18.66 14.05
CA GLY A 571 -25.05 17.52 14.10
C GLY A 571 -24.49 16.24 13.48
N ASP A 572 -23.32 16.31 12.86
CA ASP A 572 -22.55 15.17 12.38
C ASP A 572 -21.56 14.67 13.43
N LEU A 573 -21.25 13.38 13.33
CA LEU A 573 -20.26 12.68 14.13
C LEU A 573 -19.42 11.77 13.22
N THR A 574 -18.19 12.19 12.98
CA THR A 574 -17.26 11.53 12.07
C THR A 574 -16.28 10.66 12.84
N TYR A 575 -16.39 9.34 12.67
CA TYR A 575 -15.44 8.37 13.20
C TYR A 575 -14.24 8.23 12.28
N GLN A 576 -13.04 8.16 12.85
CA GLN A 576 -11.80 8.01 12.10
C GLN A 576 -11.00 6.82 12.63
N LEU A 577 -10.49 5.99 11.71
CA LEU A 577 -9.77 4.76 12.02
C LEU A 577 -8.59 4.54 11.08
N ASP A 578 -7.43 4.29 11.68
CA ASP A 578 -6.24 3.83 10.96
C ASP A 578 -5.93 2.37 11.34
N LEU A 579 -5.54 1.56 10.36
CA LEU A 579 -5.14 0.16 10.56
C LEU A 579 -3.71 -0.05 10.10
N THR A 580 -2.86 -0.74 10.86
CA THR A 580 -1.51 -1.12 10.41
C THR A 580 -1.35 -2.65 10.39
N PRO A 581 -0.93 -3.23 9.24
CA PRO A 581 -0.68 -4.67 9.13
C PRO A 581 0.63 -5.06 9.82
N GLN A 582 0.87 -6.37 9.96
CA GLN A 582 2.19 -6.93 10.25
C GLN A 582 2.61 -7.77 9.04
N GLY A 583 3.89 -7.74 8.65
CA GLY A 583 4.44 -8.59 7.59
C GLY A 583 4.44 -10.07 7.97
N MET A 584 3.27 -10.71 7.84
CA MET A 584 3.02 -12.12 8.18
C MET A 584 2.93 -12.96 6.91
N VAL A 585 3.37 -14.23 6.98
CA VAL A 585 3.23 -15.18 5.87
C VAL A 585 1.77 -15.35 5.45
N VAL A 586 0.88 -15.48 6.43
CA VAL A 586 -0.58 -15.40 6.23
C VAL A 586 -1.02 -14.06 6.83
N PRO A 587 -1.47 -13.09 6.01
CA PRO A 587 -1.92 -11.79 6.51
C PRO A 587 -3.02 -11.93 7.56
N GLN A 588 -3.04 -11.01 8.54
CA GLN A 588 -4.06 -11.04 9.57
C GLN A 588 -5.44 -10.66 9.00
N ALA A 589 -6.48 -11.35 9.44
CA ALA A 589 -7.84 -10.90 9.21
C ALA A 589 -8.21 -9.79 10.21
N VAL A 590 -8.97 -8.80 9.76
CA VAL A 590 -9.49 -7.71 10.59
C VAL A 590 -10.99 -7.59 10.37
N SER A 591 -11.74 -7.49 11.46
CA SER A 591 -13.17 -7.20 11.45
C SER A 591 -13.44 -6.04 12.40
N VAL A 592 -14.07 -4.97 11.91
CA VAL A 592 -14.41 -3.79 12.69
C VAL A 592 -15.91 -3.55 12.60
N SER A 593 -16.55 -3.31 13.73
CA SER A 593 -17.95 -2.91 13.82
C SER A 593 -18.04 -1.62 14.58
N VAL A 594 -18.63 -0.58 13.98
CA VAL A 594 -18.77 0.74 14.59
C VAL A 594 -20.24 1.04 14.75
N GLN A 595 -20.64 1.33 15.97
CA GLN A 595 -21.99 1.68 16.35
C GLN A 595 -22.04 3.15 16.76
N TRP A 596 -22.79 3.95 16.01
CA TRP A 596 -23.08 5.33 16.36
C TRP A 596 -24.10 5.42 17.51
N PRO A 597 -24.10 6.55 18.25
CA PRO A 597 -25.08 6.82 19.30
C PRO A 597 -26.51 6.76 18.77
N LYS A 598 -27.46 6.49 19.67
CA LYS A 598 -28.88 6.53 19.34
C LYS A 598 -29.25 7.91 18.78
N GLY A 599 -29.99 7.92 17.67
CA GLY A 599 -30.40 9.14 16.98
C GLY A 599 -29.49 9.52 15.82
N TYR A 600 -28.37 8.83 15.61
CA TYR A 600 -27.55 9.03 14.42
C TYR A 600 -27.89 8.04 13.30
N ARG A 601 -27.67 8.46 12.06
CA ARG A 601 -27.75 7.64 10.85
C ARG A 601 -26.41 7.71 10.11
N VAL A 602 -25.84 6.55 9.79
CA VAL A 602 -24.58 6.49 9.02
C VAL A 602 -24.83 6.96 7.60
N GLY A 603 -24.00 7.89 7.15
CA GLY A 603 -23.96 8.43 5.79
C GLY A 603 -23.31 7.46 4.81
N ASP A 604 -22.62 8.01 3.81
CA ASP A 604 -21.91 7.22 2.81
C ASP A 604 -20.73 6.48 3.43
N LEU A 605 -20.45 5.31 2.88
CA LEU A 605 -19.44 4.40 3.39
C LEU A 605 -18.27 4.29 2.40
N PRO A 606 -17.02 4.31 2.90
CA PRO A 606 -15.86 4.06 2.05
C PRO A 606 -15.84 2.61 1.55
N GLU A 607 -15.00 2.35 0.54
CA GLU A 607 -14.84 1.01 -0.02
C GLU A 607 -14.47 -0.02 1.07
N GLY A 608 -15.04 -1.22 0.96
CA GLY A 608 -14.86 -2.31 1.93
C GLY A 608 -15.77 -2.23 3.16
N TRP A 609 -16.47 -1.11 3.38
CA TRP A 609 -17.43 -0.98 4.48
C TRP A 609 -18.86 -1.33 4.04
N ALA A 610 -19.59 -1.98 4.94
CA ALA A 610 -20.99 -2.34 4.77
C ALA A 610 -21.85 -1.70 5.86
N ARG A 611 -23.09 -1.34 5.52
CA ARG A 611 -24.05 -0.79 6.47
C ARG A 611 -24.84 -1.93 7.12
N ASP A 612 -24.82 -2.01 8.46
CA ASP A 612 -25.64 -2.94 9.25
C ASP A 612 -26.69 -2.16 10.04
N GLY A 613 -27.89 -2.01 9.46
CA GLY A 613 -28.95 -1.20 10.07
C GLY A 613 -28.79 0.31 9.83
N ARG A 614 -29.34 1.16 10.70
CA ARG A 614 -29.35 2.63 10.50
C ARG A 614 -28.11 3.33 11.03
N SER A 615 -27.57 2.84 12.13
CA SER A 615 -26.56 3.55 12.94
C SER A 615 -25.30 2.71 13.16
N ARG A 616 -25.04 1.73 12.29
CA ARG A 616 -23.86 0.87 12.39
C ARG A 616 -23.27 0.59 11.02
N ALA A 617 -21.94 0.52 10.98
CA ALA A 617 -21.13 0.15 9.83
C ALA A 617 -20.12 -0.92 10.22
N THR A 618 -19.81 -1.82 9.29
CA THR A 618 -18.84 -2.90 9.50
C THR A 618 -17.81 -2.92 8.38
N TYR A 619 -16.59 -3.34 8.72
CA TYR A 619 -15.49 -3.56 7.79
C TYR A 619 -14.91 -4.94 8.04
N ASP A 620 -14.88 -5.78 7.00
CA ASP A 620 -14.32 -7.12 7.08
C ASP A 620 -13.24 -7.27 6.02
N ASN A 621 -12.00 -7.49 6.47
CA ASN A 621 -10.86 -7.75 5.61
C ASN A 621 -10.24 -9.11 6.00
N PRO A 622 -10.29 -10.14 5.13
CA PRO A 622 -9.76 -11.46 5.45
C PRO A 622 -8.21 -11.51 5.46
N GLY A 623 -7.53 -10.48 4.97
CA GLY A 623 -6.07 -10.40 4.92
C GLY A 623 -5.60 -8.95 4.73
N LEU A 624 -5.39 -8.25 5.83
CA LEU A 624 -4.92 -6.86 5.83
C LEU A 624 -3.47 -6.80 5.34
N ILE A 625 -3.27 -6.25 4.14
CA ILE A 625 -1.97 -6.10 3.46
C ILE A 625 -1.64 -4.64 3.11
N THR A 626 -2.43 -3.70 3.61
CA THR A 626 -2.23 -2.26 3.44
C THR A 626 -2.47 -1.57 4.77
N GLN A 627 -2.09 -0.29 4.87
CA GLN A 627 -2.32 0.56 6.02
C GLN A 627 -3.43 1.59 5.71
N PRO A 628 -4.71 1.15 5.64
CA PRO A 628 -5.81 2.05 5.27
C PRO A 628 -6.17 3.01 6.40
N SER A 629 -6.66 4.17 6.00
CA SER A 629 -7.27 5.17 6.87
C SER A 629 -8.71 5.39 6.42
N PHE A 630 -9.66 5.40 7.36
CA PHE A 630 -11.08 5.53 7.10
C PHE A 630 -11.65 6.72 7.85
N SER A 631 -12.61 7.40 7.20
CA SER A 631 -13.44 8.44 7.81
C SER A 631 -14.89 8.15 7.47
N ILE A 632 -15.74 8.03 8.48
CA ILE A 632 -17.16 7.68 8.31
C ILE A 632 -18.00 8.66 9.12
N THR A 633 -18.91 9.35 8.45
CA THR A 633 -19.80 10.32 9.09
C THR A 633 -21.17 9.72 9.35
N GLY A 634 -21.68 9.90 10.56
CA GLY A 634 -23.08 9.72 10.88
C GLY A 634 -23.72 11.04 11.25
N SER A 635 -24.93 11.29 10.79
CA SER A 635 -25.68 12.54 11.05
C SER A 635 -26.81 12.29 12.05
N ALA A 636 -27.04 13.23 12.95
CA ALA A 636 -28.20 13.22 13.83
C ALA A 636 -29.50 13.26 13.02
N SER A 637 -30.49 12.46 13.43
CA SER A 637 -31.79 12.26 12.78
C SER A 637 -32.85 13.21 13.30
#